data_AF-A0A9E7Z0T1-F1
#
_entry.id   AF-A0A9E7Z0T1-F1
#
_cell.length_a   1.000
_cell.length_b   1.000
_cell.length_c   1.000
_cell.angle_alpha   90.00
_cell.angle_beta   90.00
_cell.angle_gamma   90.00
#
_symmetry.space_group_name_H-M   'P 1'
#
loop_
_entity.id
_entity.type
_entity.pdbx_description
1 polymer ?
#
loop_
_entity_poly.entity_id
_entity_poly.type
_entity_poly.pdbx_seq_one_letter_code
_entity_poly.pdbx_strand_id
1 'polypeptide(L)'
;MDLIVTDTNGTPSGSYASWTLDLAYGSGENDFELQCPARLKPGCRWWVDGTGWGGIVDDVKTSVTGGEGELTYHGRDWHGLLASKILEPDKGKDYLTVSGTIGTLLRTVISRIGLQDIITVTEGASKNANWRFDRYCDAWSGLSKMLRASGLRLRITAAQNGVTVDAPPITAAGDLIDSDLIDFDATLASHPINHLICLGKGELKDRIVVHWYADQKGTLSHTQTIKGADERASVYELSNADAAELETKGKTKLQELRDTGSIDVDVTGGIDLDVTGGIDLDVGDTVTGRDNTTGIRVTAEITKKIIKVKDGIPTVTYEATTASTESTGETGGGGSSSGDGHAYYAGSGLTLSNWTFSADVTAADLETVRRTATEANKAASDAAAEIGGARDLAKQAGVKADTATTTAQNALAAAQARILDITASAPVTVTRNDETAAITVAQATSSADGLMAAADKKKLDGIQSAANKYTLPVASTATLGGVKPDGRTITVGPDGTITAQSSATEASFLAAHPIGSLYWCVAGNPNDHGGTWKEIHTIIGGHVWQRLA
;
A
#
# COMPACT_ATOMS: atom_id res chain seq x y z
N MET A 1 2.80 4.57 -3.89
CA MET A 1 1.37 4.92 -4.02
C MET A 1 0.55 3.88 -3.29
N ASP A 2 -0.53 4.28 -2.63
CA ASP A 2 -1.35 3.36 -1.83
C ASP A 2 -2.67 3.04 -2.55
N LEU A 3 -3.04 1.76 -2.54
CA LEU A 3 -4.36 1.29 -2.93
C LEU A 3 -5.34 1.46 -1.75
N ILE A 4 -6.39 2.26 -1.95
CA ILE A 4 -7.50 2.38 -1.00
C ILE A 4 -8.58 1.39 -1.43
N VAL A 5 -9.12 0.64 -0.48
CA VAL A 5 -10.27 -0.25 -0.71
C VAL A 5 -11.41 0.07 0.25
N THR A 6 -12.64 -0.27 -0.15
CA THR A 6 -13.84 -0.01 0.65
C THR A 6 -14.65 -1.25 0.95
N ASP A 7 -15.60 -1.11 1.87
CA ASP A 7 -16.77 -1.99 1.92
C ASP A 7 -17.71 -1.77 0.71
N THR A 8 -18.81 -2.52 0.65
CA THR A 8 -19.80 -2.42 -0.44
C THR A 8 -20.62 -1.12 -0.41
N ASN A 9 -20.55 -0.34 0.67
CA ASN A 9 -21.20 0.97 0.78
C ASN A 9 -20.29 2.11 0.30
N GLY A 10 -19.02 1.81 -0.01
CA GLY A 10 -18.03 2.81 -0.41
C GLY A 10 -17.28 3.44 0.77
N THR A 11 -17.38 2.88 1.98
CA THR A 11 -16.62 3.36 3.15
C THR A 11 -15.20 2.77 3.12
N PRO A 12 -14.13 3.59 3.16
CA PRO A 12 -12.75 3.09 3.22
C PRO A 12 -12.54 2.10 4.36
N SER A 13 -11.94 0.96 4.05
CA SER A 13 -11.73 -0.17 4.98
C SER A 13 -10.26 -0.61 5.09
N GLY A 14 -9.39 -0.16 4.17
CA GLY A 14 -7.97 -0.44 4.22
C GLY A 14 -7.15 0.35 3.20
N SER A 15 -5.83 0.41 3.44
CA SER A 15 -4.81 0.98 2.54
C SER A 15 -3.66 -0.03 2.37
N TYR A 16 -3.17 -0.23 1.14
CA TYR A 16 -2.15 -1.23 0.83
C TYR A 16 -1.09 -0.70 -0.13
N ALA A 17 0.19 -0.87 0.23
CA ALA A 17 1.33 -0.45 -0.58
C ALA A 17 1.79 -1.51 -1.61
N SER A 18 1.52 -2.79 -1.36
CA SER A 18 1.91 -3.91 -2.24
C SER A 18 0.67 -4.50 -2.91
N TRP A 19 0.57 -4.31 -4.22
CA TRP A 19 -0.57 -4.73 -5.04
C TRP A 19 -0.17 -4.72 -6.52
N THR A 20 -0.96 -5.43 -7.34
CA THR A 20 -0.81 -5.46 -8.80
C THR A 20 -2.09 -4.99 -9.47
N LEU A 21 -1.94 -4.30 -10.60
CA LEU A 21 -3.06 -3.78 -11.39
C LEU A 21 -2.77 -3.97 -12.87
N ASP A 22 -3.78 -4.35 -13.63
CA ASP A 22 -3.92 -4.09 -15.05
C ASP A 22 -5.26 -3.37 -15.24
N LEU A 23 -5.24 -2.10 -15.63
CA LEU A 23 -6.42 -1.25 -15.80
C LEU A 23 -6.33 -0.62 -17.17
N ALA A 24 -7.40 -0.71 -17.96
CA ALA A 24 -7.48 -0.05 -19.25
C ALA A 24 -8.83 0.61 -19.42
N TYR A 25 -8.81 1.86 -19.90
CA TYR A 25 -10.03 2.60 -20.22
C TYR A 25 -9.91 3.44 -21.47
N GLY A 26 -11.06 3.69 -22.09
CA GLY A 26 -11.18 4.39 -23.37
C GLY A 26 -11.76 3.50 -24.45
N SER A 27 -11.03 3.32 -25.55
CA SER A 27 -11.44 2.52 -26.70
C SER A 27 -11.25 1.02 -26.44
N GLY A 28 -12.33 0.25 -26.57
CA GLY A 28 -12.30 -1.21 -26.57
C GLY A 28 -12.29 -1.90 -25.21
N GLU A 29 -11.78 -1.23 -24.17
CA GLU A 29 -11.69 -1.75 -22.79
C GLU A 29 -12.05 -0.64 -21.79
N ASN A 30 -12.71 -1.02 -20.69
CA ASN A 30 -13.07 -0.14 -19.56
C ASN A 30 -13.24 -1.00 -18.29
N ASP A 31 -12.19 -1.73 -17.96
CA ASP A 31 -12.17 -2.74 -16.91
C ASP A 31 -10.80 -2.83 -16.23
N PHE A 32 -10.74 -3.64 -15.17
CA PHE A 32 -9.51 -3.88 -14.44
C PHE A 32 -9.35 -5.34 -14.00
N GLU A 33 -8.11 -5.72 -13.77
CA GLU A 33 -7.66 -6.87 -13.02
C GLU A 33 -6.77 -6.41 -11.86
N LEU A 34 -7.14 -6.74 -10.62
CA LEU A 34 -6.50 -6.27 -9.39
C LEU A 34 -6.13 -7.46 -8.50
N GLN A 35 -4.91 -7.48 -7.96
CA GLN A 35 -4.55 -8.35 -6.84
C GLN A 35 -4.05 -7.50 -5.68
N CYS A 36 -4.55 -7.79 -4.49
CA CYS A 36 -4.16 -7.09 -3.28
C CYS A 36 -4.30 -7.98 -2.04
N PRO A 37 -3.71 -7.61 -0.89
CA PRO A 37 -3.83 -8.37 0.34
C PRO A 37 -5.25 -8.39 0.95
N ALA A 38 -6.12 -7.47 0.53
CA ALA A 38 -7.49 -7.39 1.03
C ALA A 38 -8.36 -8.54 0.48
N ARG A 39 -9.31 -9.02 1.28
CA ARG A 39 -10.35 -9.94 0.82
C ARG A 39 -11.59 -9.17 0.37
N LEU A 40 -11.56 -8.65 -0.85
CA LEU A 40 -12.66 -7.90 -1.44
C LEU A 40 -13.83 -8.82 -1.83
N LYS A 41 -15.03 -8.24 -1.82
CA LYS A 41 -16.27 -8.88 -2.29
C LYS A 41 -16.80 -8.10 -3.49
N PRO A 42 -17.62 -8.73 -4.35
CA PRO A 42 -18.39 -7.99 -5.35
C PRO A 42 -19.14 -6.81 -4.72
N GLY A 43 -19.04 -5.64 -5.35
CA GLY A 43 -19.57 -4.36 -4.86
C GLY A 43 -18.59 -3.53 -4.03
N CYS A 44 -17.47 -4.11 -3.55
CA CYS A 44 -16.38 -3.31 -2.97
C CYS A 44 -15.80 -2.36 -4.03
N ARG A 45 -15.36 -1.19 -3.59
CA ARG A 45 -14.70 -0.20 -4.43
C ARG A 45 -13.23 -0.13 -4.09
N TRP A 46 -12.44 0.35 -5.03
CA TRP A 46 -11.04 0.64 -4.82
C TRP A 46 -10.63 1.87 -5.64
N TRP A 47 -9.61 2.58 -5.20
CA TRP A 47 -9.00 3.65 -5.96
C TRP A 47 -7.60 3.99 -5.46
N VAL A 48 -6.89 4.80 -6.24
CA VAL A 48 -5.67 5.49 -5.83
C VAL A 48 -5.99 6.96 -5.63
N ASP A 49 -5.69 7.49 -4.44
CA ASP A 49 -6.07 8.84 -4.02
C ASP A 49 -5.54 9.91 -4.99
N GLY A 50 -6.43 10.82 -5.42
CA GLY A 50 -6.09 11.92 -6.32
C GLY A 50 -5.98 11.55 -7.80
N THR A 51 -6.26 10.30 -8.18
CA THR A 51 -6.17 9.82 -9.57
C THR A 51 -7.55 9.44 -10.13
N GLY A 52 -7.61 9.21 -11.44
CA GLY A 52 -8.77 8.55 -12.06
C GLY A 52 -8.78 7.03 -11.90
N TRP A 53 -7.81 6.43 -11.21
CA TRP A 53 -7.65 4.98 -11.16
C TRP A 53 -8.51 4.40 -10.06
N GLY A 54 -9.41 3.50 -10.42
CA GLY A 54 -10.30 2.85 -9.48
C GLY A 54 -11.50 2.22 -10.17
N GLY A 55 -12.29 1.51 -9.40
CA GLY A 55 -13.43 0.80 -9.92
C GLY A 55 -14.26 0.08 -8.87
N ILE A 56 -15.18 -0.74 -9.37
CA ILE A 56 -16.05 -1.60 -8.56
C ILE A 56 -15.69 -3.05 -8.89
N VAL A 57 -15.42 -3.84 -7.84
CA VAL A 57 -15.23 -5.28 -7.98
C VAL A 57 -16.55 -5.91 -8.39
N ASP A 58 -16.57 -6.59 -9.54
CA ASP A 58 -17.74 -7.33 -10.01
C ASP A 58 -17.57 -8.83 -9.74
N ASP A 59 -16.36 -9.36 -9.95
CA ASP A 59 -16.04 -10.78 -9.85
C ASP A 59 -14.77 -11.06 -9.02
N VAL A 60 -14.73 -12.23 -8.39
CA VAL A 60 -13.56 -12.73 -7.66
C VAL A 60 -13.15 -14.07 -8.25
N LYS A 61 -11.94 -14.11 -8.80
CA LYS A 61 -11.29 -15.33 -9.29
C LYS A 61 -10.32 -15.85 -8.23
N THR A 62 -10.35 -17.16 -8.00
CA THR A 62 -9.40 -17.83 -7.10
C THR A 62 -8.55 -18.79 -7.92
N SER A 63 -7.22 -18.68 -7.80
CA SER A 63 -6.26 -19.64 -8.33
C SER A 63 -5.54 -20.31 -7.18
N VAL A 64 -5.25 -21.61 -7.27
CA VAL A 64 -4.45 -22.34 -6.27
C VAL A 64 -3.31 -23.03 -7.00
N THR A 65 -2.08 -22.59 -6.73
CA THR A 65 -0.87 -23.17 -7.32
C THR A 65 0.07 -23.57 -6.19
N GLY A 66 0.53 -24.83 -6.17
CA GLY A 66 1.46 -25.31 -5.14
C GLY A 66 0.94 -25.31 -3.70
N GLY A 67 -0.38 -25.13 -3.49
CA GLY A 67 -0.99 -25.02 -2.15
C GLY A 67 -1.20 -23.58 -1.66
N GLU A 68 -0.74 -22.58 -2.41
CA GLU A 68 -0.97 -21.17 -2.13
C GLU A 68 -2.17 -20.66 -2.97
N GLY A 69 -3.11 -20.01 -2.30
CA GLY A 69 -4.31 -19.45 -2.92
C GLY A 69 -4.11 -17.96 -3.25
N GLU A 70 -4.27 -17.62 -4.52
CA GLU A 70 -4.19 -16.25 -5.03
C GLU A 70 -5.59 -15.76 -5.42
N LEU A 71 -5.94 -14.55 -5.00
CA LEU A 71 -7.20 -13.90 -5.34
C LEU A 71 -6.95 -12.80 -6.36
N THR A 72 -7.66 -12.89 -7.48
CA THR A 72 -7.67 -11.91 -8.55
C THR A 72 -9.07 -11.32 -8.65
N TYR A 73 -9.16 -10.00 -8.60
CA TYR A 73 -10.41 -9.26 -8.66
C TYR A 73 -10.59 -8.66 -10.05
N HIS A 74 -11.77 -8.85 -10.63
CA HIS A 74 -12.12 -8.26 -11.91
C HIS A 74 -13.35 -7.36 -11.76
N GLY A 75 -13.45 -6.33 -12.58
CA GLY A 75 -14.65 -5.52 -12.64
C GLY A 75 -14.51 -4.29 -13.51
N ARG A 76 -15.56 -3.48 -13.48
CA ARG A 76 -15.60 -2.20 -14.19
C ARG A 76 -14.81 -1.15 -13.44
N ASP A 77 -13.98 -0.41 -14.18
CA ASP A 77 -13.42 0.84 -13.68
C ASP A 77 -14.51 1.95 -13.67
N TRP A 78 -14.15 3.19 -13.31
CA TRP A 78 -15.14 4.28 -13.30
C TRP A 78 -15.72 4.57 -14.70
N HIS A 79 -14.92 4.39 -15.75
CA HIS A 79 -15.36 4.56 -17.14
C HIS A 79 -16.32 3.44 -17.53
N GLY A 80 -16.02 2.19 -17.15
CA GLY A 80 -16.84 1.01 -17.34
C GLY A 80 -18.15 1.10 -16.57
N LEU A 81 -18.14 1.73 -15.40
CA LEU A 81 -19.36 2.03 -14.65
C LEU A 81 -20.29 2.94 -15.47
N LEU A 82 -19.77 3.99 -16.10
CA LEU A 82 -20.53 4.86 -17.01
C LEU A 82 -20.95 4.12 -18.29
N ALA A 83 -20.03 3.37 -18.91
CA ALA A 83 -20.28 2.61 -20.14
C ALA A 83 -21.33 1.50 -19.93
N SER A 84 -21.51 1.02 -18.70
CA SER A 84 -22.55 0.05 -18.35
C SER A 84 -23.97 0.64 -18.26
N LYS A 85 -24.12 1.96 -18.45
CA LYS A 85 -25.42 2.66 -18.41
C LYS A 85 -25.81 3.14 -19.81
N ILE A 86 -27.02 2.80 -20.24
CA ILE A 86 -27.55 3.22 -21.55
C ILE A 86 -28.35 4.51 -21.44
N LEU A 87 -28.05 5.46 -22.32
CA LEU A 87 -28.82 6.68 -22.51
C LEU A 87 -29.90 6.46 -23.56
N GLU A 88 -31.14 6.32 -23.09
CA GLU A 88 -32.31 6.19 -23.96
C GLU A 88 -33.13 7.48 -24.04
N PRO A 89 -33.84 7.71 -25.17
CA PRO A 89 -34.81 8.80 -25.27
C PRO A 89 -35.89 8.74 -24.19
N ASP A 90 -36.44 9.90 -23.82
CA ASP A 90 -37.60 9.93 -22.94
C ASP A 90 -38.79 9.20 -23.59
N LYS A 91 -39.67 8.65 -22.76
CA LYS A 91 -40.85 7.92 -23.24
C LYS A 91 -41.67 8.79 -24.22
N GLY A 92 -41.80 8.30 -25.46
CA GLY A 92 -42.52 9.01 -26.53
C GLY A 92 -41.69 10.07 -27.27
N LYS A 93 -40.37 10.12 -27.07
CA LYS A 93 -39.42 10.94 -27.84
C LYS A 93 -38.52 10.08 -28.70
N ASP A 94 -38.09 10.61 -29.84
CA ASP A 94 -37.17 9.91 -30.75
C ASP A 94 -35.71 9.93 -30.27
N TYR A 95 -35.33 11.00 -29.58
CA TYR A 95 -33.96 11.25 -29.10
C TYR A 95 -33.95 11.81 -27.68
N LEU A 96 -32.85 11.55 -26.96
CA LEU A 96 -32.51 12.27 -25.74
C LEU A 96 -31.76 13.54 -26.11
N THR A 97 -32.32 14.69 -25.74
CA THR A 97 -31.71 16.01 -25.95
C THR A 97 -31.52 16.72 -24.63
N VAL A 98 -30.36 17.33 -24.43
CA VAL A 98 -30.03 18.08 -23.22
C VAL A 98 -29.48 19.46 -23.59
N SER A 99 -29.80 20.47 -22.78
CA SER A 99 -29.29 21.83 -22.99
C SER A 99 -29.03 22.53 -21.66
N GLY A 100 -27.95 23.30 -21.58
CA GLY A 100 -27.55 24.03 -20.39
C GLY A 100 -26.03 24.12 -20.23
N THR A 101 -25.57 24.49 -19.04
CA THR A 101 -24.14 24.51 -18.72
C THR A 101 -23.58 23.09 -18.59
N ILE A 102 -22.33 22.87 -18.99
CA ILE A 102 -21.69 21.54 -18.96
C ILE A 102 -21.83 20.85 -17.60
N GLY A 103 -21.59 21.57 -16.48
CA GLY A 103 -21.77 21.00 -15.15
C GLY A 103 -23.21 20.57 -14.84
N THR A 104 -24.21 21.30 -15.35
CA THR A 104 -25.62 20.93 -15.21
C THR A 104 -25.96 19.72 -16.07
N LEU A 105 -25.42 19.65 -17.29
CA LEU A 105 -25.59 18.52 -18.18
C LEU A 105 -25.01 17.24 -17.58
N LEU A 106 -23.78 17.30 -17.05
CA LEU A 106 -23.15 16.18 -16.34
C LEU A 106 -24.02 15.72 -15.16
N ARG A 107 -24.47 16.64 -14.29
CA ARG A 107 -25.35 16.27 -13.17
C ARG A 107 -26.66 15.64 -13.63
N THR A 108 -27.25 16.18 -14.68
CA THR A 108 -28.49 15.65 -15.25
C THR A 108 -28.30 14.23 -15.76
N VAL A 109 -27.21 13.97 -16.50
CA VAL A 109 -26.92 12.65 -17.03
C VAL A 109 -26.56 11.65 -15.92
N ILE A 110 -25.68 12.02 -14.98
CA ILE A 110 -25.29 11.17 -13.84
C ILE A 110 -26.50 10.80 -12.97
N SER A 111 -27.39 11.76 -12.69
CA SER A 111 -28.63 11.49 -11.97
C SER A 111 -29.60 10.62 -12.77
N ARG A 112 -29.74 10.87 -14.08
CA ARG A 112 -30.60 10.06 -14.97
C ARG A 112 -30.18 8.58 -14.98
N ILE A 113 -28.89 8.31 -14.97
CA ILE A 113 -28.35 6.94 -14.95
C ILE A 113 -28.26 6.33 -13.54
N GLY A 114 -28.68 7.06 -12.50
CA GLY A 114 -28.76 6.57 -11.13
C GLY A 114 -27.40 6.39 -10.45
N LEU A 115 -26.39 7.17 -10.84
CA LEU A 115 -25.04 7.09 -10.28
C LEU A 115 -24.67 8.25 -9.35
N GLN A 116 -25.63 9.13 -9.01
CA GLN A 116 -25.40 10.31 -8.18
C GLN A 116 -24.90 10.01 -6.75
N ASP A 117 -25.14 8.79 -6.24
CA ASP A 117 -24.69 8.37 -4.91
C ASP A 117 -23.24 7.84 -4.92
N ILE A 118 -22.66 7.66 -6.12
CA ILE A 118 -21.29 7.18 -6.31
C ILE A 118 -20.42 8.28 -6.91
N ILE A 119 -20.95 9.00 -7.91
CA ILE A 119 -20.25 10.00 -8.71
C ILE A 119 -20.83 11.38 -8.44
N THR A 120 -19.98 12.28 -7.93
CA THR A 120 -20.30 13.68 -7.69
C THR A 120 -19.76 14.57 -8.81
N VAL A 121 -20.53 15.54 -9.29
CA VAL A 121 -20.05 16.47 -10.32
C VAL A 121 -19.46 17.72 -9.69
N THR A 122 -18.16 17.96 -9.88
CA THR A 122 -17.44 19.16 -9.42
C THR A 122 -17.61 20.31 -10.43
N GLU A 123 -17.33 21.56 -10.03
CA GLU A 123 -17.63 22.79 -10.78
C GLU A 123 -17.30 22.67 -12.29
N GLY A 124 -18.33 22.47 -13.11
CA GLY A 124 -18.17 22.32 -14.55
C GLY A 124 -17.89 23.67 -15.22
N ALA A 125 -17.22 23.63 -16.38
CA ALA A 125 -17.00 24.80 -17.21
C ALA A 125 -18.31 25.59 -17.42
N SER A 126 -18.27 26.93 -17.34
CA SER A 126 -19.41 27.82 -17.59
C SER A 126 -19.87 27.85 -19.06
N LYS A 127 -19.40 26.88 -19.87
CA LYS A 127 -19.76 26.71 -21.27
C LYS A 127 -21.16 26.10 -21.37
N ASN A 128 -21.94 26.61 -22.31
CA ASN A 128 -23.24 26.03 -22.65
C ASN A 128 -23.10 25.06 -23.82
N ALA A 129 -23.88 23.98 -23.77
CA ALA A 129 -24.02 23.06 -24.89
C ALA A 129 -25.50 22.72 -25.10
N ASN A 130 -25.84 22.44 -26.36
CA ASN A 130 -27.11 21.82 -26.75
C ASN A 130 -26.74 20.54 -27.50
N TRP A 131 -27.14 19.40 -26.96
CA TRP A 131 -26.67 18.11 -27.44
C TRP A 131 -27.80 17.12 -27.63
N ARG A 132 -27.73 16.37 -28.74
CA ARG A 132 -28.59 15.23 -29.04
C ARG A 132 -27.73 13.98 -28.99
N PHE A 133 -28.00 13.10 -28.04
CA PHE A 133 -27.29 11.82 -27.96
C PHE A 133 -27.70 10.88 -29.10
N ASP A 134 -26.76 10.03 -29.50
CA ASP A 134 -27.08 8.89 -30.36
C ASP A 134 -28.05 7.96 -29.63
N ARG A 135 -28.98 7.37 -30.38
CA ARG A 135 -30.07 6.61 -29.79
C ARG A 135 -29.51 5.34 -29.15
N TYR A 136 -29.74 5.16 -27.84
CA TYR A 136 -29.25 4.02 -27.06
C TYR A 136 -27.71 3.90 -26.99
N CYS A 137 -26.98 5.02 -27.03
CA CYS A 137 -25.56 5.01 -26.71
C CYS A 137 -25.32 4.79 -25.21
N ASP A 138 -24.14 4.28 -24.85
CA ASP A 138 -23.72 4.23 -23.46
C ASP A 138 -23.34 5.63 -22.94
N ALA A 139 -23.38 5.81 -21.62
CA ALA A 139 -23.19 7.11 -21.01
C ALA A 139 -21.75 7.63 -21.13
N TRP A 140 -20.75 6.74 -21.13
CA TRP A 140 -19.35 7.14 -21.34
C TRP A 140 -19.16 7.70 -22.74
N SER A 141 -19.45 6.92 -23.78
CA SER A 141 -19.32 7.34 -25.18
C SER A 141 -20.17 8.58 -25.48
N GLY A 142 -21.40 8.62 -24.96
CA GLY A 142 -22.29 9.76 -25.12
C GLY A 142 -21.75 11.05 -24.51
N LEU A 143 -21.29 11.00 -23.25
CA LEU A 143 -20.74 12.16 -22.54
C LEU A 143 -19.42 12.60 -23.17
N SER A 144 -18.51 11.68 -23.50
CA SER A 144 -17.24 11.98 -24.14
C SER A 144 -17.46 12.69 -25.49
N LYS A 145 -18.41 12.20 -26.31
CA LYS A 145 -18.76 12.84 -27.59
C LYS A 145 -19.35 14.24 -27.41
N MET A 146 -20.21 14.43 -26.40
CA MET A 146 -20.81 15.73 -26.06
C MET A 146 -19.75 16.75 -25.63
N LEU A 147 -18.86 16.36 -24.71
CA LEU A 147 -17.82 17.23 -24.17
C LEU A 147 -16.81 17.59 -25.26
N ARG A 148 -16.42 16.61 -26.08
CA ARG A 148 -15.49 16.82 -27.17
C ARG A 148 -15.98 17.80 -28.22
N ALA A 149 -17.27 17.75 -28.56
CA ALA A 149 -17.87 18.76 -29.46
C ALA A 149 -17.79 20.19 -28.88
N SER A 150 -17.55 20.31 -27.57
CA SER A 150 -17.32 21.56 -26.86
C SER A 150 -15.83 21.81 -26.54
N GLY A 151 -14.88 21.05 -27.08
CA GLY A 151 -13.45 21.20 -26.81
C GLY A 151 -13.04 20.87 -25.36
N LEU A 152 -13.85 20.05 -24.69
CA LEU A 152 -13.62 19.57 -23.33
C LEU A 152 -13.47 18.04 -23.35
N ARG A 153 -12.91 17.47 -22.30
CA ARG A 153 -12.92 16.01 -22.07
C ARG A 153 -13.57 15.68 -20.74
N LEU A 154 -14.06 14.45 -20.57
CA LEU A 154 -14.50 13.98 -19.26
C LEU A 154 -13.26 13.66 -18.44
N ARG A 155 -13.23 14.08 -17.18
CA ARG A 155 -12.20 13.66 -16.22
C ARG A 155 -12.88 13.08 -15.00
N ILE A 156 -12.36 11.95 -14.53
CA ILE A 156 -12.79 11.28 -13.31
C ILE A 156 -11.66 11.37 -12.31
N THR A 157 -11.97 11.70 -11.05
CA THR A 157 -10.99 11.73 -9.96
C THR A 157 -11.59 11.09 -8.73
N ALA A 158 -10.94 10.05 -8.23
CA ALA A 158 -11.27 9.38 -6.98
C ALA A 158 -10.33 9.86 -5.87
N ALA A 159 -10.92 10.31 -4.76
CA ALA A 159 -10.19 10.73 -3.58
C ALA A 159 -10.93 10.30 -2.31
N GLN A 160 -10.38 10.63 -1.13
CA GLN A 160 -11.02 10.32 0.16
C GLN A 160 -12.50 10.76 0.27
N ASN A 161 -12.91 11.81 -0.45
CA ASN A 161 -14.29 12.32 -0.44
C ASN A 161 -15.22 11.66 -1.47
N GLY A 162 -14.76 10.60 -2.16
CA GLY A 162 -15.51 9.86 -3.17
C GLY A 162 -15.01 10.08 -4.60
N VAL A 163 -15.82 9.65 -5.56
CA VAL A 163 -15.52 9.77 -6.99
C VAL A 163 -16.17 11.04 -7.54
N THR A 164 -15.38 11.86 -8.21
CA THR A 164 -15.81 13.11 -8.80
C THR A 164 -15.63 13.12 -10.30
N VAL A 165 -16.49 13.87 -11.00
CA VAL A 165 -16.34 14.12 -12.45
C VAL A 165 -16.44 15.60 -12.76
N ASP A 166 -15.57 16.05 -13.65
CA ASP A 166 -15.60 17.39 -14.25
C ASP A 166 -15.27 17.34 -15.75
N ALA A 167 -15.18 18.52 -16.37
CA ALA A 167 -14.95 18.67 -17.79
C ALA A 167 -13.89 19.74 -18.07
N PRO A 168 -12.59 19.44 -17.85
CA PRO A 168 -11.51 20.34 -18.20
C PRO A 168 -11.40 20.52 -19.73
N PRO A 169 -10.75 21.61 -20.20
CA PRO A 169 -10.35 21.74 -21.59
C PRO A 169 -9.48 20.57 -22.05
N ILE A 170 -9.59 20.20 -23.32
CA ILE A 170 -8.68 19.23 -23.96
C ILE A 170 -7.25 19.78 -23.90
N THR A 171 -6.34 18.96 -23.39
CA THR A 171 -4.90 19.28 -23.34
C THR A 171 -4.27 18.93 -24.70
N ALA A 172 -3.54 19.88 -25.26
CA ALA A 172 -2.72 19.67 -26.46
C ALA A 172 -1.25 19.58 -26.07
N ALA A 173 -0.72 18.36 -25.98
CA ALA A 173 0.71 18.11 -25.79
C ALA A 173 1.43 18.26 -27.14
N GLY A 174 1.59 19.51 -27.57
CA GLY A 174 2.12 19.87 -28.89
C GLY A 174 3.63 20.15 -28.94
N ASP A 175 4.19 20.65 -27.84
CA ASP A 175 5.59 21.11 -27.75
C ASP A 175 6.44 20.25 -26.80
N LEU A 176 5.86 19.17 -26.25
CA LEU A 176 6.47 18.37 -25.18
C LEU A 176 6.99 17.00 -25.64
N ILE A 177 6.68 16.61 -26.88
CA ILE A 177 7.03 15.31 -27.46
C ILE A 177 7.90 15.57 -28.68
N ASP A 178 9.18 15.85 -28.43
CA ASP A 178 10.21 15.86 -29.48
C ASP A 178 10.67 14.41 -29.72
N SER A 179 11.12 14.07 -30.93
CA SER A 179 11.63 12.72 -31.26
C SER A 179 12.81 12.27 -30.40
N ASP A 180 13.37 13.19 -29.62
CA ASP A 180 14.46 12.96 -28.66
C ASP A 180 13.96 12.51 -27.27
N LEU A 181 12.65 12.63 -26.97
CA LEU A 181 12.08 12.37 -25.63
C LEU A 181 11.22 11.11 -25.53
N ILE A 182 10.54 10.69 -26.60
CA ILE A 182 9.63 9.53 -26.59
C ILE A 182 9.77 8.76 -27.91
N ASP A 183 9.82 7.44 -27.82
CA ASP A 183 9.76 6.55 -28.99
C ASP A 183 8.33 6.56 -29.57
N PHE A 184 8.19 6.85 -30.86
CA PHE A 184 6.92 6.72 -31.57
C PHE A 184 7.13 6.15 -32.98
N ASP A 185 6.24 5.27 -33.41
CA ASP A 185 6.19 4.75 -34.77
C ASP A 185 5.09 5.46 -35.55
N ALA A 186 5.48 6.39 -36.44
CA ALA A 186 4.54 7.07 -37.34
C ALA A 186 4.63 6.48 -38.75
N THR A 187 3.54 5.90 -39.25
CA THR A 187 3.41 5.47 -40.65
C THR A 187 2.53 6.46 -41.40
N LEU A 188 3.11 7.23 -42.31
CA LEU A 188 2.32 8.05 -43.24
C LEU A 188 1.85 7.18 -44.41
N ALA A 189 0.54 6.97 -44.53
CA ALA A 189 -0.04 6.42 -45.76
C ALA A 189 0.10 7.46 -46.88
N SER A 190 1.14 7.33 -47.70
CA SER A 190 1.47 8.30 -48.77
C SER A 190 0.39 8.43 -49.85
N HIS A 191 -0.49 7.43 -49.97
CA HIS A 191 -1.61 7.42 -50.92
C HIS A 191 -2.85 6.82 -50.24
N PRO A 192 -3.62 7.54 -49.43
CA PRO A 192 -4.85 7.01 -48.83
C PRO A 192 -5.96 6.84 -49.89
N ILE A 193 -7.05 6.12 -49.55
CA ILE A 193 -8.25 6.09 -50.41
C ILE A 193 -8.76 7.53 -50.58
N ASN A 194 -8.89 8.01 -51.81
CA ASN A 194 -9.31 9.38 -52.10
C ASN A 194 -10.56 9.46 -52.99
N HIS A 195 -11.16 8.32 -53.29
CA HIS A 195 -12.44 8.20 -53.97
C HIS A 195 -13.25 7.08 -53.32
N LEU A 196 -14.46 7.39 -52.84
CA LEU A 196 -15.39 6.40 -52.31
C LEU A 196 -16.68 6.40 -53.13
N ILE A 197 -17.03 5.22 -53.63
CA ILE A 197 -18.28 4.97 -54.36
C ILE A 197 -19.27 4.34 -53.37
N CYS A 198 -20.27 5.11 -52.94
CA CYS A 198 -21.27 4.68 -51.97
C CYS A 198 -22.50 4.15 -52.70
N LEU A 199 -22.88 2.90 -52.44
CA LEU A 199 -23.99 2.20 -53.10
C LEU A 199 -25.16 2.00 -52.14
N GLY A 200 -26.31 2.62 -52.45
CA GLY A 200 -27.53 2.56 -51.64
C GLY A 200 -28.54 1.53 -52.15
N LYS A 201 -29.80 1.77 -51.79
CA LYS A 201 -30.97 1.01 -52.25
C LYS A 201 -31.22 1.16 -53.76
N GLY A 202 -31.93 0.19 -54.33
CA GLY A 202 -32.25 0.11 -55.75
C GLY A 202 -31.44 -0.95 -56.48
N GLU A 203 -31.91 -1.37 -57.64
CA GLU A 203 -31.35 -2.49 -58.41
C GLU A 203 -30.73 -1.99 -59.72
N LEU A 204 -29.58 -2.56 -60.08
CA LEU A 204 -28.86 -2.27 -61.33
C LEU A 204 -28.71 -0.76 -61.59
N LYS A 205 -29.33 -0.25 -62.66
CA LYS A 205 -29.28 1.17 -63.08
C LYS A 205 -30.05 2.11 -62.15
N ASP A 206 -31.01 1.57 -61.39
CA ASP A 206 -31.88 2.33 -60.49
C ASP A 206 -31.28 2.39 -59.08
N ARG A 207 -30.07 1.84 -58.90
CA ARG A 207 -29.32 1.88 -57.66
C ARG A 207 -28.81 3.28 -57.39
N ILE A 208 -29.05 3.77 -56.16
CA ILE A 208 -28.53 5.08 -55.73
C ILE A 208 -27.00 4.97 -55.57
N VAL A 209 -26.27 5.85 -56.25
CA VAL A 209 -24.80 5.94 -56.17
C VAL A 209 -24.40 7.35 -55.78
N VAL A 210 -23.56 7.49 -54.75
CA VAL A 210 -22.98 8.77 -54.32
C VAL A 210 -21.46 8.63 -54.32
N HIS A 211 -20.79 9.56 -55.01
CA HIS A 211 -19.33 9.60 -55.07
C HIS A 211 -18.79 10.64 -54.11
N TRP A 212 -17.88 10.24 -53.24
CA TRP A 212 -17.08 11.13 -52.41
C TRP A 212 -15.65 11.13 -52.90
N TYR A 213 -15.05 12.32 -52.95
CA TYR A 213 -13.68 12.57 -53.35
C TYR A 213 -12.96 13.36 -52.29
N ALA A 214 -11.66 13.27 -52.36
CA ALA A 214 -10.76 13.74 -51.35
C ALA A 214 -9.61 14.48 -52.04
N ASP A 215 -9.42 15.77 -51.74
CA ASP A 215 -8.33 16.55 -52.33
C ASP A 215 -6.98 16.28 -51.63
N GLN A 216 -5.91 16.87 -52.18
CA GLN A 216 -4.55 16.76 -51.63
C GLN A 216 -4.44 17.23 -50.18
N LYS A 217 -5.35 18.10 -49.71
CA LYS A 217 -5.35 18.66 -48.35
C LYS A 217 -6.19 17.87 -47.36
N GLY A 218 -6.94 16.85 -47.79
CA GLY A 218 -7.87 16.17 -46.89
C GLY A 218 -9.35 16.51 -47.13
N THR A 219 -9.65 17.56 -47.88
CA THR A 219 -11.01 18.09 -47.99
C THR A 219 -11.90 17.13 -48.76
N LEU A 220 -13.01 16.74 -48.15
CA LEU A 220 -14.00 15.86 -48.76
C LEU A 220 -15.01 16.67 -49.59
N SER A 221 -15.26 16.26 -50.82
CA SER A 221 -16.26 16.87 -51.71
C SER A 221 -16.80 15.86 -52.74
N HIS A 222 -17.73 16.28 -53.58
CA HIS A 222 -18.17 15.50 -54.75
C HIS A 222 -17.38 15.81 -56.03
N THR A 223 -16.26 16.54 -55.92
CA THR A 223 -15.43 16.91 -57.08
C THR A 223 -14.13 16.13 -57.07
N GLN A 224 -13.89 15.37 -58.15
CA GLN A 224 -12.64 14.64 -58.32
C GLN A 224 -11.48 15.58 -58.67
N THR A 225 -10.55 15.74 -57.74
CA THR A 225 -9.31 16.51 -57.93
C THR A 225 -8.08 15.64 -58.16
N ILE A 226 -8.07 14.40 -57.66
CA ILE A 226 -6.99 13.42 -57.82
C ILE A 226 -7.44 12.37 -58.84
N LYS A 227 -6.57 12.08 -59.84
CA LYS A 227 -6.90 11.25 -61.01
C LYS A 227 -5.72 10.34 -61.39
N GLY A 228 -5.99 9.32 -62.18
CA GLY A 228 -4.94 8.47 -62.76
C GLY A 228 -4.34 7.52 -61.73
N ALA A 229 -3.01 7.36 -61.74
CA ALA A 229 -2.32 6.45 -60.82
C ALA A 229 -2.47 6.86 -59.33
N ASP A 230 -2.72 8.14 -59.07
CA ASP A 230 -2.89 8.68 -57.71
C ASP A 230 -4.32 8.52 -57.20
N GLU A 231 -5.29 8.18 -58.07
CA GLU A 231 -6.66 7.90 -57.66
C GLU A 231 -6.74 6.51 -57.00
N ARG A 232 -7.13 6.48 -55.73
CA ARG A 232 -7.42 5.23 -55.02
C ARG A 232 -8.90 5.17 -54.68
N ALA A 233 -9.62 4.30 -55.37
CA ALA A 233 -11.05 4.11 -55.21
C ALA A 233 -11.39 2.93 -54.28
N SER A 234 -12.45 3.07 -53.52
CA SER A 234 -13.08 2.00 -52.74
C SER A 234 -14.60 2.05 -52.89
N VAL A 235 -15.28 0.94 -52.57
CA VAL A 235 -16.74 0.81 -52.63
C VAL A 235 -17.29 0.63 -51.22
N TYR A 236 -18.36 1.34 -50.89
CA TYR A 236 -19.07 1.20 -49.61
C TYR A 236 -20.54 0.89 -49.86
N GLU A 237 -20.96 -0.30 -49.44
CA GLU A 237 -22.28 -0.84 -49.74
C GLU A 237 -23.22 -0.73 -48.54
N LEU A 238 -24.33 0.00 -48.73
CA LEU A 238 -25.40 0.18 -47.77
C LEU A 238 -26.73 -0.12 -48.48
N SER A 239 -27.02 -1.40 -48.72
CA SER A 239 -28.10 -1.87 -49.61
C SER A 239 -29.51 -1.34 -49.30
N ASN A 240 -29.74 -0.78 -48.11
CA ASN A 240 -31.03 -0.21 -47.69
C ASN A 240 -31.01 1.33 -47.52
N ALA A 241 -29.86 1.99 -47.66
CA ALA A 241 -29.70 3.42 -47.43
C ALA A 241 -30.26 4.25 -48.61
N ASP A 242 -30.87 5.38 -48.29
CA ASP A 242 -31.22 6.40 -49.27
C ASP A 242 -30.09 7.40 -49.50
N ALA A 243 -30.30 8.36 -50.41
CA ALA A 243 -29.28 9.34 -50.77
C ALA A 243 -28.80 10.20 -49.58
N ALA A 244 -29.69 10.57 -48.65
CA ALA A 244 -29.32 11.40 -47.50
C ALA A 244 -28.51 10.60 -46.46
N GLU A 245 -28.85 9.31 -46.29
CA GLU A 245 -28.04 8.41 -45.47
C GLU A 245 -26.66 8.15 -46.09
N LEU A 246 -26.59 7.90 -47.40
CA LEU A 246 -25.32 7.72 -48.10
C LEU A 246 -24.44 8.97 -48.05
N GLU A 247 -25.04 10.15 -48.10
CA GLU A 247 -24.32 11.42 -47.99
C GLU A 247 -23.56 11.51 -46.67
N THR A 248 -24.25 11.19 -45.57
CA THR A 248 -23.68 11.28 -44.22
C THR A 248 -22.71 10.13 -43.95
N LYS A 249 -23.15 8.88 -44.18
CA LYS A 249 -22.35 7.67 -43.89
C LYS A 249 -21.18 7.53 -44.86
N GLY A 250 -21.34 7.93 -46.12
CA GLY A 250 -20.29 7.92 -47.13
C GLY A 250 -19.17 8.90 -46.82
N LYS A 251 -19.52 10.12 -46.37
CA LYS A 251 -18.53 11.11 -45.92
C LYS A 251 -17.72 10.57 -44.73
N THR A 252 -18.39 10.02 -43.72
CA THR A 252 -17.73 9.40 -42.57
C THR A 252 -16.83 8.25 -43.01
N LYS A 253 -17.31 7.38 -43.90
CA LYS A 253 -16.55 6.22 -44.34
C LYS A 253 -15.30 6.59 -45.14
N LEU A 254 -15.39 7.61 -46.00
CA LEU A 254 -14.21 8.08 -46.73
C LEU A 254 -13.20 8.72 -45.77
N GLN A 255 -13.66 9.45 -44.76
CA GLN A 255 -12.77 9.96 -43.71
C GLN A 255 -12.04 8.81 -43.00
N GLU A 256 -12.76 7.78 -42.54
CA GLU A 256 -12.16 6.59 -41.90
C GLU A 256 -11.11 5.89 -42.79
N LEU A 257 -11.39 5.73 -44.09
CA LEU A 257 -10.45 5.08 -45.02
C LEU A 257 -9.22 5.94 -45.31
N ARG A 258 -9.33 7.26 -45.13
CA ARG A 258 -8.21 8.20 -45.23
C ARG A 258 -7.37 8.23 -43.98
N ASP A 259 -8.00 8.03 -42.82
CA ASP A 259 -7.36 7.95 -41.51
C ASP A 259 -6.65 6.58 -41.35
N THR A 260 -5.76 6.23 -42.29
CA THR A 260 -4.97 4.96 -42.31
C THR A 260 -3.50 5.16 -41.94
N GLY A 261 -3.07 6.39 -41.64
CA GLY A 261 -1.73 6.67 -41.12
C GLY A 261 -1.61 6.45 -39.60
N SER A 262 -1.18 5.27 -39.17
CA SER A 262 -1.03 4.92 -37.76
C SER A 262 0.08 5.75 -37.11
N ILE A 263 -0.18 6.33 -35.94
CA ILE A 263 0.89 6.60 -34.98
C ILE A 263 0.71 5.61 -33.85
N ASP A 264 1.69 4.75 -33.64
CA ASP A 264 1.85 4.05 -32.37
C ASP A 264 2.72 4.94 -31.49
N VAL A 265 2.12 5.58 -30.48
CA VAL A 265 2.88 6.41 -29.54
C VAL A 265 3.05 5.60 -28.27
N ASP A 266 4.17 4.89 -28.18
CA ASP A 266 4.55 4.16 -26.97
C ASP A 266 5.12 5.16 -25.96
N VAL A 267 4.26 6.02 -25.39
CA VAL A 267 4.66 6.92 -24.29
C VAL A 267 4.92 6.05 -23.06
N THR A 268 6.16 5.59 -22.90
CA THR A 268 6.60 4.91 -21.68
C THR A 268 6.78 5.96 -20.58
N GLY A 269 5.67 6.38 -19.97
CA GLY A 269 5.67 7.21 -18.78
C GLY A 269 6.07 6.36 -17.58
N GLY A 270 7.36 6.35 -17.24
CA GLY A 270 7.78 6.05 -15.87
C GLY A 270 7.21 7.15 -14.98
N ILE A 271 6.07 6.91 -14.34
CA ILE A 271 5.49 7.87 -13.41
C ILE A 271 6.33 7.82 -12.14
N ASP A 272 7.31 8.70 -12.04
CA ASP A 272 7.82 9.17 -10.76
C ASP A 272 6.88 10.31 -10.33
N LEU A 273 5.85 9.95 -9.55
CA LEU A 273 4.74 10.85 -9.15
C LEU A 273 5.20 12.05 -8.30
N ASP A 274 6.49 12.14 -7.96
CA ASP A 274 7.03 13.17 -7.05
C ASP A 274 8.24 13.94 -7.60
N VAL A 275 8.86 13.53 -8.72
CA VAL A 275 10.01 14.25 -9.28
C VAL A 275 10.09 14.04 -10.81
N THR A 276 10.09 15.14 -11.57
CA THR A 276 10.48 15.25 -13.00
C THR A 276 9.37 15.03 -14.05
N GLY A 277 8.74 16.12 -14.51
CA GLY A 277 8.40 16.34 -15.93
C GLY A 277 7.43 15.40 -16.67
N GLY A 278 6.86 14.37 -16.05
CA GLY A 278 5.90 13.46 -16.69
C GLY A 278 4.59 14.16 -17.07
N ILE A 279 4.10 13.93 -18.30
CA ILE A 279 2.83 14.49 -18.79
C ILE A 279 1.70 13.54 -18.40
N ASP A 280 0.81 13.95 -17.51
CA ASP A 280 -0.44 13.22 -17.22
C ASP A 280 -1.50 13.56 -18.27
N LEU A 281 -1.55 12.74 -19.32
CA LEU A 281 -2.56 12.80 -20.38
C LEU A 281 -3.75 11.92 -20.01
N ASP A 282 -4.90 12.17 -20.62
CA ASP A 282 -6.10 11.37 -20.41
C ASP A 282 -6.83 11.12 -21.73
N VAL A 283 -7.80 10.20 -21.72
CA VAL A 283 -8.60 9.92 -22.92
C VAL A 283 -9.33 11.21 -23.37
N GLY A 284 -9.18 11.54 -24.65
CA GLY A 284 -9.67 12.77 -25.25
C GLY A 284 -8.67 13.92 -25.31
N ASP A 285 -7.52 13.83 -24.64
CA ASP A 285 -6.40 14.75 -24.86
C ASP A 285 -5.72 14.48 -26.23
N THR A 286 -4.96 15.44 -26.74
CA THR A 286 -4.25 15.32 -28.02
C THR A 286 -2.75 15.42 -27.84
N VAL A 287 -2.02 14.59 -28.59
CA VAL A 287 -0.56 14.57 -28.66
C VAL A 287 -0.12 14.94 -30.07
N THR A 288 0.92 15.78 -30.18
CA THR A 288 1.54 16.06 -31.48
C THR A 288 2.95 15.50 -31.48
N GLY A 289 3.19 14.51 -32.33
CA GLY A 289 4.54 14.04 -32.66
C GLY A 289 5.12 14.88 -33.80
N ARG A 290 6.41 15.18 -33.72
CA ARG A 290 7.15 15.83 -34.79
C ARG A 290 8.35 14.97 -35.18
N ASP A 291 8.45 14.64 -36.45
CA ASP A 291 9.69 14.12 -37.02
C ASP A 291 10.56 15.31 -37.48
N ASN A 292 11.67 15.54 -36.78
CA ASN A 292 12.60 16.62 -37.10
C ASN A 292 13.40 16.38 -38.39
N THR A 293 13.48 15.14 -38.87
CA THR A 293 14.18 14.78 -40.11
C THR A 293 13.32 15.06 -41.33
N THR A 294 12.04 14.68 -41.30
CA THR A 294 11.11 14.86 -42.43
C THR A 294 10.28 16.15 -42.34
N GLY A 295 10.24 16.79 -41.17
CA GLY A 295 9.42 17.96 -40.89
C GLY A 295 7.93 17.64 -40.70
N ILE A 296 7.55 16.36 -40.74
CA ILE A 296 6.16 15.92 -40.58
C ILE A 296 5.72 16.18 -39.14
N ARG A 297 4.58 16.87 -39.00
CA ARG A 297 3.86 17.01 -37.73
C ARG A 297 2.60 16.18 -37.79
N VAL A 298 2.38 15.42 -36.74
CA VAL A 298 1.29 14.47 -36.67
C VAL A 298 0.57 14.65 -35.34
N THR A 299 -0.70 15.06 -35.38
CA THR A 299 -1.52 15.20 -34.17
C THR A 299 -2.51 14.05 -34.07
N ALA A 300 -2.49 13.35 -32.95
CA ALA A 300 -3.37 12.24 -32.62
C ALA A 300 -4.08 12.52 -31.29
N GLU A 301 -5.29 11.98 -31.11
CA GLU A 301 -6.01 12.03 -29.85
C GLU A 301 -5.81 10.73 -29.08
N ILE A 302 -5.58 10.81 -27.77
CA ILE A 302 -5.54 9.65 -26.89
C ILE A 302 -6.93 8.99 -26.82
N THR A 303 -7.02 7.74 -27.30
CA THR A 303 -8.24 6.94 -27.29
C THR A 303 -8.28 5.93 -26.15
N LYS A 304 -7.13 5.48 -25.68
CA LYS A 304 -7.01 4.50 -24.60
C LYS A 304 -5.89 4.88 -23.66
N LYS A 305 -6.09 4.65 -22.36
CA LYS A 305 -5.03 4.73 -21.34
C LYS A 305 -4.98 3.39 -20.62
N ILE A 306 -3.77 2.84 -20.50
CA ILE A 306 -3.49 1.55 -19.88
C ILE A 306 -2.55 1.79 -18.71
N ILE A 307 -2.88 1.23 -17.56
CA ILE A 307 -2.14 1.39 -16.31
C ILE A 307 -1.82 0.01 -15.78
N LYS A 308 -0.53 -0.26 -15.64
CA LYS A 308 -0.03 -1.48 -15.00
C LYS A 308 0.70 -1.13 -13.72
N VAL A 309 0.35 -1.75 -12.61
CA VAL A 309 1.06 -1.60 -11.34
C VAL A 309 1.66 -2.94 -10.97
N LYS A 310 2.95 -2.95 -10.63
CA LYS A 310 3.64 -4.11 -10.04
C LYS A 310 4.36 -3.65 -8.79
N ASP A 311 4.08 -4.30 -7.66
CA ASP A 311 4.66 -3.96 -6.35
C ASP A 311 4.53 -2.47 -5.98
N GLY A 312 3.41 -1.85 -6.37
CA GLY A 312 3.14 -0.44 -6.12
C GLY A 312 3.87 0.56 -7.05
N ILE A 313 4.55 0.08 -8.10
CA ILE A 313 5.20 0.90 -9.12
C ILE A 313 4.33 0.93 -10.39
N PRO A 314 3.84 2.10 -10.82
CA PRO A 314 3.00 2.22 -12.01
C PRO A 314 3.79 2.36 -13.31
N THR A 315 3.25 1.81 -14.38
CA THR A 315 3.59 2.06 -15.77
C THR A 315 2.31 2.49 -16.48
N VAL A 316 2.36 3.62 -17.19
CA VAL A 316 1.21 4.13 -17.95
C VAL A 316 1.57 4.20 -19.42
N THR A 317 0.72 3.60 -20.24
CA THR A 317 0.81 3.62 -21.70
C THR A 317 -0.49 4.15 -22.29
N TYR A 318 -0.43 4.61 -23.54
CA TYR A 318 -1.56 5.23 -24.21
C TYR A 318 -1.69 4.69 -25.63
N GLU A 319 -2.92 4.55 -26.12
CA GLU A 319 -3.19 4.37 -27.55
C GLU A 319 -3.86 5.65 -28.06
N ALA A 320 -3.56 6.02 -29.30
CA ALA A 320 -4.08 7.24 -29.93
C ALA A 320 -4.72 6.97 -31.30
N THR A 321 -5.60 7.86 -31.74
CA THR A 321 -6.22 7.78 -33.07
C THR A 321 -5.19 7.92 -34.17
N THR A 322 -5.48 7.29 -35.31
CA THR A 322 -4.85 7.57 -36.60
C THR A 322 -4.94 9.07 -36.92
N ALA A 323 -3.82 9.68 -37.32
CA ALA A 323 -3.68 11.13 -37.25
C ALA A 323 -4.17 11.90 -38.48
N SER A 324 -4.54 13.16 -38.25
CA SER A 324 -4.73 14.17 -39.30
C SER A 324 -3.41 14.92 -39.55
N THR A 325 -2.92 14.90 -40.79
CA THR A 325 -1.72 15.63 -41.21
C THR A 325 -2.06 17.07 -41.60
N GLU A 326 -1.43 18.04 -40.93
CA GLU A 326 -1.33 19.41 -41.44
C GLU A 326 -0.01 19.55 -42.22
N SER A 327 -0.08 19.53 -43.55
CA SER A 327 1.00 19.99 -44.40
C SER A 327 0.97 21.52 -44.40
N THR A 328 1.97 22.17 -43.79
CA THR A 328 2.20 23.60 -44.00
C THR A 328 2.71 23.82 -45.41
N GLY A 329 1.77 23.93 -46.35
CA GLY A 329 2.06 24.34 -47.71
C GLY A 329 2.46 25.80 -47.76
N GLU A 330 3.71 26.05 -48.15
CA GLU A 330 4.16 27.36 -48.60
C GLU A 330 3.25 27.90 -49.70
N THR A 331 2.96 29.18 -49.58
CA THR A 331 1.97 29.90 -50.36
C THR A 331 2.56 30.23 -51.74
N GLY A 332 2.12 29.52 -52.78
CA GLY A 332 2.39 29.84 -54.19
C GLY A 332 1.09 30.12 -54.94
N GLY A 333 0.86 31.40 -55.27
CA GLY A 333 -0.40 31.92 -55.80
C GLY A 333 -0.83 31.36 -57.16
N GLY A 334 -2.15 31.27 -57.34
CA GLY A 334 -2.78 30.82 -58.58
C GLY A 334 -2.79 31.88 -59.68
N GLY A 335 -2.96 31.39 -60.91
CA GLY A 335 -3.28 32.18 -62.10
C GLY A 335 -3.68 31.25 -63.24
N SER A 336 -4.97 31.21 -63.57
CA SER A 336 -5.48 30.55 -64.77
C SER A 336 -5.10 31.35 -66.02
N SER A 337 -4.67 30.69 -67.10
CA SER A 337 -4.94 31.13 -68.47
C SER A 337 -4.46 30.11 -69.50
N SER A 338 -5.35 29.81 -70.43
CA SER A 338 -5.23 29.09 -71.71
C SER A 338 -4.01 29.45 -72.59
N GLY A 339 -3.49 28.45 -73.35
CA GLY A 339 -2.81 28.64 -74.65
C GLY A 339 -1.37 28.07 -74.78
N ASP A 340 -1.24 27.00 -75.57
CA ASP A 340 -0.09 26.43 -76.32
C ASP A 340 1.39 26.69 -75.91
N GLY A 341 2.11 25.57 -75.67
CA GLY A 341 3.58 25.45 -75.76
C GLY A 341 4.29 25.19 -74.43
N HIS A 342 4.75 23.95 -74.17
CA HIS A 342 5.46 23.60 -72.93
C HIS A 342 6.96 23.93 -73.00
N ALA A 343 7.44 24.76 -72.07
CA ALA A 343 8.86 24.96 -71.75
C ALA A 343 9.24 24.09 -70.54
N TYR A 344 10.34 23.35 -70.64
CA TYR A 344 10.90 22.60 -69.50
C TYR A 344 11.81 23.53 -68.70
N TYR A 345 11.44 23.83 -67.46
CA TYR A 345 12.30 24.55 -66.51
C TYR A 345 13.09 23.52 -65.70
N ALA A 346 14.42 23.59 -65.78
CA ALA A 346 15.27 22.82 -64.88
C ALA A 346 15.15 23.41 -63.46
N GLY A 347 14.92 22.56 -62.46
CA GLY A 347 14.91 22.97 -61.06
C GLY A 347 16.28 23.46 -60.59
N SER A 348 16.34 24.10 -59.42
CA SER A 348 17.59 24.55 -58.81
C SER A 348 18.63 23.42 -58.75
N GLY A 349 19.86 23.68 -59.22
CA GLY A 349 20.95 22.69 -59.29
C GLY A 349 21.00 21.83 -60.55
N LEU A 350 19.99 21.94 -61.43
CA LEU A 350 19.96 21.28 -62.73
C LEU A 350 20.18 22.30 -63.84
N THR A 351 21.08 21.99 -64.77
CA THR A 351 21.27 22.74 -66.00
C THR A 351 20.94 21.85 -67.19
N LEU A 352 20.18 22.38 -68.15
CA LEU A 352 19.90 21.72 -69.43
C LEU A 352 20.59 22.49 -70.55
N SER A 353 21.60 21.87 -71.15
CA SER A 353 22.29 22.43 -72.32
C SER A 353 22.49 21.33 -73.36
N ASN A 354 22.27 21.65 -74.64
CA ASN A 354 22.43 20.70 -75.75
C ASN A 354 21.75 19.33 -75.51
N TRP A 355 20.49 19.34 -75.04
CA TRP A 355 19.72 18.12 -74.75
C TRP A 355 20.32 17.20 -73.66
N THR A 356 21.29 17.70 -72.88
CA THR A 356 21.93 16.95 -71.80
C THR A 356 21.61 17.62 -70.47
N PHE A 357 21.07 16.85 -69.53
CA PHE A 357 20.89 17.28 -68.15
C PHE A 357 22.22 17.12 -67.40
N SER A 358 22.67 18.18 -66.73
CA SER A 358 23.78 18.15 -65.79
C SER A 358 23.31 18.62 -64.42
N ALA A 359 23.73 17.92 -63.38
CA ALA A 359 23.46 18.29 -61.99
C ALA A 359 24.77 18.77 -61.37
N ASP A 360 24.81 20.04 -60.95
CA ASP A 360 25.94 20.58 -60.21
C ASP A 360 25.61 20.54 -58.72
N VAL A 361 26.34 19.71 -57.96
CA VAL A 361 26.26 19.70 -56.50
C VAL A 361 27.08 20.88 -56.00
N THR A 362 26.40 21.87 -55.41
CA THR A 362 27.04 23.09 -54.94
C THR A 362 27.71 22.87 -53.57
N ALA A 363 28.63 23.76 -53.20
CA ALA A 363 29.23 23.73 -51.87
C ALA A 363 28.19 23.88 -50.74
N ALA A 364 27.06 24.55 -51.01
CA ALA A 364 25.96 24.69 -50.06
C ALA A 364 25.20 23.36 -49.86
N ASP A 365 25.03 22.58 -50.92
CA ASP A 365 24.41 21.25 -50.85
C ASP A 365 25.27 20.29 -50.00
N LEU A 366 26.60 20.42 -50.10
CA LEU A 366 27.54 19.63 -49.31
C LEU A 366 27.65 20.10 -47.84
N GLU A 367 27.43 21.40 -47.58
CA GLU A 367 27.52 21.96 -46.22
C GLU A 367 26.42 21.42 -45.30
N THR A 368 25.23 21.17 -45.85
CA THR A 368 24.13 20.54 -45.10
C THR A 368 24.54 19.14 -44.62
N VAL A 369 25.13 18.34 -45.51
CA VAL A 369 25.63 17.00 -45.18
C VAL A 369 26.77 17.07 -44.16
N ARG A 370 27.68 18.04 -44.32
CA ARG A 370 28.81 18.25 -43.41
C ARG A 370 28.35 18.63 -42.00
N ARG A 371 27.33 19.49 -41.90
CA ARG A 371 26.74 19.88 -40.62
C ARG A 371 26.10 18.68 -39.93
N THR A 372 25.28 17.91 -40.65
CA THR A 372 24.68 16.68 -40.13
C THR A 372 25.73 15.69 -39.65
N ALA A 373 26.81 15.48 -40.40
CA ALA A 373 27.91 14.60 -39.98
C ALA A 373 28.64 15.10 -38.72
N THR A 374 28.77 16.43 -38.57
CA THR A 374 29.40 17.05 -37.39
C THR A 374 28.51 16.91 -36.15
N GLU A 375 27.21 17.15 -36.30
CA GLU A 375 26.21 16.97 -35.25
C GLU A 375 26.15 15.49 -34.80
N ALA A 376 26.15 14.54 -35.75
CA ALA A 376 26.19 13.12 -35.45
C ALA A 376 27.46 12.70 -34.68
N ASN A 377 28.63 13.20 -35.08
CA ASN A 377 29.88 12.94 -34.36
C ASN A 377 29.87 13.52 -32.94
N LYS A 378 29.26 14.70 -32.76
CA LYS A 378 29.09 15.31 -31.44
C LYS A 378 28.17 14.47 -30.56
N ALA A 379 27.01 14.07 -31.08
CA ALA A 379 26.08 13.20 -30.36
C ALA A 379 26.75 11.88 -29.95
N ALA A 380 27.53 11.26 -30.85
CA ALA A 380 28.29 10.05 -30.53
C ALA A 380 29.35 10.27 -29.44
N SER A 381 30.02 11.42 -29.45
CA SER A 381 31.00 11.81 -28.42
C SER A 381 30.34 12.04 -27.06
N ASP A 382 29.19 12.71 -27.04
CA ASP A 382 28.44 13.01 -25.82
C ASP A 382 27.90 11.70 -25.20
N ALA A 383 27.33 10.81 -26.03
CA ALA A 383 26.90 9.48 -25.60
C ALA A 383 28.07 8.64 -25.03
N ALA A 384 29.25 8.70 -25.64
CA ALA A 384 30.43 8.01 -25.12
C ALA A 384 30.87 8.55 -23.75
N ALA A 385 30.73 9.86 -23.52
CA ALA A 385 31.02 10.48 -22.23
C ALA A 385 30.01 10.06 -21.15
N GLU A 386 28.72 10.00 -21.49
CA GLU A 386 27.67 9.52 -20.59
C GLU A 386 27.86 8.04 -20.20
N ILE A 387 28.20 7.18 -21.16
CA ILE A 387 28.55 5.77 -20.89
C ILE A 387 29.75 5.68 -19.95
N GLY A 388 30.74 6.58 -20.09
CA GLY A 388 31.86 6.71 -19.17
C GLY A 388 31.40 7.03 -17.74
N GLY A 389 30.54 8.04 -17.58
CA GLY A 389 29.96 8.43 -16.30
C GLY A 389 29.14 7.31 -15.65
N ALA A 390 28.30 6.63 -16.43
CA ALA A 390 27.52 5.49 -15.95
C ALA A 390 28.41 4.33 -15.47
N ARG A 391 29.50 4.04 -16.19
CA ARG A 391 30.48 3.02 -15.79
C ARG A 391 31.18 3.38 -14.47
N ASP A 392 31.50 4.65 -14.25
CA ASP A 392 32.14 5.09 -13.01
C ASP A 392 31.17 5.10 -11.83
N LEU A 393 29.89 5.46 -12.05
CA LEU A 393 28.83 5.30 -11.06
C LEU A 393 28.65 3.83 -10.66
N ALA A 394 28.65 2.91 -11.63
CA ALA A 394 28.55 1.48 -11.36
C ALA A 394 29.73 0.97 -10.50
N LYS A 395 30.96 1.42 -10.76
CA LYS A 395 32.12 1.11 -9.91
C LYS A 395 31.95 1.66 -8.50
N GLN A 396 31.48 2.91 -8.35
CA GLN A 396 31.24 3.51 -7.04
C GLN A 396 30.15 2.76 -6.25
N ALA A 397 29.10 2.30 -6.93
CA ALA A 397 28.06 1.48 -6.33
C ALA A 397 28.61 0.14 -5.81
N GLY A 398 29.48 -0.53 -6.61
CA GLY A 398 30.17 -1.76 -6.19
C GLY A 398 31.00 -1.54 -4.92
N VAL A 399 31.82 -0.48 -4.87
CA VAL A 399 32.63 -0.14 -3.68
C VAL A 399 31.76 0.12 -2.45
N LYS A 400 30.63 0.82 -2.61
CA LYS A 400 29.68 1.04 -1.51
C LYS A 400 29.07 -0.28 -1.02
N ALA A 401 28.72 -1.19 -1.93
CA ALA A 401 28.18 -2.51 -1.58
C ALA A 401 29.20 -3.37 -0.82
N ASP A 402 30.47 -3.36 -1.25
CA ASP A 402 31.57 -4.07 -0.56
C ASP A 402 31.80 -3.50 0.84
N THR A 403 31.74 -2.17 0.97
CA THR A 403 31.86 -1.48 2.26
C THR A 403 30.71 -1.83 3.20
N ALA A 404 29.48 -1.86 2.69
CA ALA A 404 28.29 -2.26 3.44
C ALA A 404 28.39 -3.72 3.92
N THR A 405 28.83 -4.61 3.03
CA THR A 405 29.05 -6.04 3.33
C THR A 405 30.09 -6.22 4.43
N THR A 406 31.22 -5.52 4.33
CA THR A 406 32.28 -5.53 5.34
C THR A 406 31.76 -5.02 6.68
N THR A 407 30.97 -3.95 6.68
CA THR A 407 30.38 -3.37 7.89
C THR A 407 29.42 -4.35 8.56
N ALA A 408 28.56 -5.02 7.79
CA ALA A 408 27.64 -6.03 8.29
C ALA A 408 28.38 -7.24 8.90
N GLN A 409 29.42 -7.74 8.22
CA GLN A 409 30.25 -8.82 8.73
C GLN A 409 30.96 -8.44 10.05
N ASN A 410 31.50 -7.22 10.12
CA ASN A 410 32.13 -6.72 11.35
C ASN A 410 31.13 -6.57 12.50
N ALA A 411 29.91 -6.10 12.23
CA ALA A 411 28.85 -5.99 13.22
C ALA A 411 28.42 -7.37 13.75
N LEU A 412 28.30 -8.37 12.86
CA LEU A 412 28.00 -9.75 13.24
C LEU A 412 29.12 -10.35 14.10
N ALA A 413 30.38 -10.20 13.68
CA ALA A 413 31.53 -10.66 14.45
C ALA A 413 31.59 -10.00 15.84
N ALA A 414 31.31 -8.70 15.93
CA ALA A 414 31.24 -7.98 17.20
C ALA A 414 30.08 -8.47 18.09
N ALA A 415 28.91 -8.74 17.52
CA ALA A 415 27.77 -9.28 18.26
C ALA A 415 28.08 -10.68 18.81
N GLN A 416 28.74 -11.53 18.02
CA GLN A 416 29.20 -12.86 18.45
C GLN A 416 30.27 -12.76 19.55
N ALA A 417 31.23 -11.84 19.43
CA ALA A 417 32.29 -11.66 20.42
C ALA A 417 31.78 -11.10 21.77
N ARG A 418 30.70 -10.30 21.79
CA ARG A 418 30.11 -9.77 23.03
C ARG A 418 29.42 -10.83 23.90
N ILE A 419 29.26 -12.05 23.39
CA ILE A 419 28.64 -13.16 24.10
C ILE A 419 29.53 -14.41 23.96
N LEU A 420 30.82 -14.29 24.29
CA LEU A 420 31.72 -15.43 24.16
C LEU A 420 31.58 -16.42 25.33
N ASP A 421 31.29 -15.93 26.55
CA ASP A 421 31.19 -16.77 27.74
C ASP A 421 30.10 -16.27 28.71
N ILE A 422 29.03 -17.05 28.87
CA ILE A 422 28.17 -16.96 30.05
C ILE A 422 28.59 -18.10 30.98
N THR A 423 29.51 -17.80 31.89
CA THR A 423 29.97 -18.79 32.87
C THR A 423 29.09 -18.72 34.11
N ALA A 424 28.57 -19.87 34.51
CA ALA A 424 27.93 -20.07 35.79
C ALA A 424 28.64 -21.22 36.51
N SER A 425 28.73 -21.11 37.83
CA SER A 425 29.24 -22.19 38.67
C SER A 425 28.07 -22.85 39.39
N ALA A 426 28.19 -24.16 39.64
CA ALA A 426 27.22 -24.90 40.44
C ALA A 426 26.95 -24.13 41.75
N PRO A 427 25.68 -23.95 42.14
CA PRO A 427 24.49 -24.70 41.71
C PRO A 427 23.73 -24.09 40.51
N VAL A 428 24.21 -22.98 39.94
CA VAL A 428 23.56 -22.27 38.84
C VAL A 428 24.10 -22.77 37.51
N THR A 429 23.20 -23.13 36.59
CA THR A 429 23.55 -23.51 35.22
C THR A 429 22.87 -22.57 34.26
N VAL A 430 23.63 -22.07 33.28
CA VAL A 430 23.07 -21.30 32.17
C VAL A 430 23.28 -22.08 30.89
N THR A 431 22.19 -22.32 30.16
CA THR A 431 22.22 -22.94 28.83
C THR A 431 21.65 -21.97 27.81
N ARG A 432 22.31 -21.87 26.65
CA ARG A 432 21.88 -21.01 25.55
C ARG A 432 21.56 -21.87 24.33
N ASN A 433 20.43 -21.59 23.70
CA ASN A 433 20.17 -21.92 22.30
C ASN A 433 20.14 -20.60 21.49
N ASP A 434 20.15 -20.67 20.16
CA ASP A 434 20.40 -19.51 19.29
C ASP A 434 19.47 -18.31 19.54
N GLU A 435 18.29 -18.52 20.14
CA GLU A 435 17.26 -17.49 20.36
C GLU A 435 16.98 -17.16 21.84
N THR A 436 17.33 -18.02 22.81
CA THR A 436 17.01 -17.80 24.24
C THR A 436 18.09 -18.31 25.20
N ALA A 437 18.22 -17.66 26.36
CA ALA A 437 19.06 -18.12 27.47
C ALA A 437 18.17 -18.62 28.62
N ALA A 438 18.37 -19.86 29.05
CA ALA A 438 17.69 -20.46 30.19
C ALA A 438 18.62 -20.50 31.41
N ILE A 439 18.13 -20.01 32.56
CA ILE A 439 18.83 -20.06 33.84
C ILE A 439 18.13 -21.09 34.72
N THR A 440 18.89 -22.09 35.17
CA THR A 440 18.38 -23.14 36.08
C THR A 440 19.21 -23.18 37.35
N VAL A 441 18.55 -23.39 38.50
CA VAL A 441 19.20 -23.53 39.80
C VAL A 441 18.93 -24.92 40.38
N ALA A 442 19.97 -25.64 40.77
CA ALA A 442 19.83 -26.90 41.47
C ALA A 442 19.31 -26.65 42.90
N GLN A 443 18.33 -27.45 43.33
CA GLN A 443 17.87 -27.42 44.71
C GLN A 443 18.94 -27.98 45.65
N ALA A 444 19.02 -27.40 46.86
CA ALA A 444 19.91 -27.92 47.88
C ALA A 444 19.40 -29.26 48.41
N THR A 445 20.30 -30.24 48.49
CA THR A 445 20.02 -31.55 49.08
C THR A 445 20.85 -31.74 50.34
N SER A 446 20.65 -32.85 51.06
CA SER A 446 21.46 -33.17 52.24
C SER A 446 22.90 -33.59 51.91
N SER A 447 23.23 -33.78 50.63
CA SER A 447 24.54 -34.22 50.14
C SER A 447 25.20 -33.31 49.11
N ALA A 448 24.47 -32.33 48.56
CA ALA A 448 24.99 -31.38 47.57
C ALA A 448 24.45 -29.97 47.82
N ASP A 449 25.34 -28.98 47.67
CA ASP A 449 25.01 -27.57 47.84
C ASP A 449 24.02 -27.11 46.75
N GLY A 450 23.03 -26.32 47.15
CA GLY A 450 22.17 -25.54 46.26
C GLY A 450 22.38 -24.05 46.53
N LEU A 451 21.33 -23.23 46.49
CA LEU A 451 21.41 -21.82 46.95
C LEU A 451 21.69 -21.67 48.47
N MET A 452 21.68 -22.78 49.19
CA MET A 452 22.09 -22.94 50.59
C MET A 452 23.00 -24.16 50.68
N ALA A 453 23.92 -24.17 51.65
CA ALA A 453 24.87 -25.27 51.82
C ALA A 453 24.15 -26.58 52.22
N ALA A 454 24.64 -27.72 51.75
CA ALA A 454 24.16 -29.04 52.10
C ALA A 454 24.19 -29.27 53.62
N ALA A 455 25.20 -28.71 54.30
CA ALA A 455 25.33 -28.74 55.74
C ALA A 455 24.16 -28.03 56.46
N ASP A 456 23.72 -26.89 55.95
CA ASP A 456 22.61 -26.14 56.55
C ASP A 456 21.27 -26.78 56.19
N LYS A 457 21.12 -27.29 54.96
CA LYS A 457 19.96 -28.11 54.58
C LYS A 457 19.82 -29.33 55.50
N LYS A 458 20.92 -30.04 55.78
CA LYS A 458 20.96 -31.21 56.68
C LYS A 458 20.57 -30.86 58.13
N LYS A 459 20.98 -29.68 58.62
CA LYS A 459 20.54 -29.19 59.95
C LYS A 459 19.03 -28.92 59.95
N LEU A 460 18.53 -28.23 58.93
CA LEU A 460 17.10 -27.88 58.82
C LEU A 460 16.22 -29.12 58.66
N ASP A 461 16.67 -30.14 57.92
CA ASP A 461 15.95 -31.41 57.76
C ASP A 461 15.79 -32.19 59.06
N GLY A 462 16.68 -31.97 60.02
CA GLY A 462 16.62 -32.58 61.36
C GLY A 462 15.68 -31.85 62.34
N ILE A 463 15.16 -30.68 61.98
CA ILE A 463 14.25 -29.93 62.86
C ILE A 463 12.84 -30.51 62.72
N GLN A 464 12.35 -31.15 63.78
CA GLN A 464 10.97 -31.64 63.82
C GLN A 464 9.99 -30.48 63.59
N SER A 465 8.93 -30.74 62.83
CA SER A 465 7.86 -29.76 62.63
C SER A 465 7.38 -29.19 63.97
N ALA A 466 7.39 -27.86 64.09
CA ALA A 466 7.08 -27.11 65.31
C ALA A 466 8.06 -27.30 66.50
N ALA A 467 9.35 -27.57 66.27
CA ALA A 467 10.37 -27.73 67.33
C ALA A 467 10.40 -26.59 68.39
N ASN A 468 9.98 -25.36 68.05
CA ASN A 468 9.88 -24.24 69.01
C ASN A 468 8.62 -24.29 69.90
N LYS A 469 7.78 -25.33 69.80
CA LYS A 469 6.53 -25.51 70.56
C LYS A 469 6.74 -26.35 71.83
N TYR A 470 7.93 -26.31 72.43
CA TYR A 470 8.19 -27.04 73.67
C TYR A 470 7.46 -26.38 74.85
N THR A 471 6.43 -27.05 75.37
CA THR A 471 5.78 -26.70 76.63
C THR A 471 6.30 -27.64 77.72
N LEU A 472 6.88 -27.10 78.80
CA LEU A 472 7.38 -27.89 79.92
C LEU A 472 6.22 -28.73 80.52
N PRO A 473 6.27 -30.07 80.45
CA PRO A 473 5.19 -30.92 80.96
C PRO A 473 5.04 -30.73 82.48
N VAL A 474 3.84 -30.96 83.02
CA VAL A 474 3.67 -31.02 84.48
C VAL A 474 4.31 -32.30 85.00
N ALA A 475 5.15 -32.20 86.04
CA ALA A 475 5.77 -33.36 86.66
C ALA A 475 4.71 -34.28 87.29
N SER A 476 4.86 -35.59 87.08
CA SER A 476 4.09 -36.63 87.74
C SER A 476 5.00 -37.76 88.21
N THR A 477 4.46 -38.79 88.86
CA THR A 477 5.23 -39.99 89.23
C THR A 477 5.68 -40.82 88.02
N ALA A 478 5.12 -40.57 86.84
CA ALA A 478 5.44 -41.27 85.59
C ALA A 478 5.95 -40.35 84.48
N THR A 479 5.99 -39.03 84.69
CA THR A 479 6.37 -38.04 83.66
C THR A 479 7.37 -37.06 84.24
N LEU A 480 8.57 -37.04 83.65
CA LEU A 480 9.57 -36.01 83.92
C LEU A 480 9.04 -34.67 83.37
N GLY A 481 8.78 -33.73 84.26
CA GLY A 481 8.22 -32.43 83.96
C GLY A 481 8.69 -31.37 84.95
N GLY A 482 8.22 -30.14 84.79
CA GLY A 482 8.46 -29.05 85.73
C GLY A 482 7.62 -29.18 86.99
N VAL A 483 8.22 -28.88 88.13
CA VAL A 483 7.53 -28.69 89.42
C VAL A 483 7.45 -27.19 89.69
N LYS A 484 6.26 -26.70 90.03
CA LYS A 484 6.08 -25.30 90.45
C LYS A 484 6.09 -25.24 91.99
N PRO A 485 7.10 -24.59 92.61
CA PRO A 485 7.15 -24.38 94.05
C PRO A 485 5.93 -23.58 94.51
N ASP A 486 5.34 -23.97 95.65
CA ASP A 486 4.16 -23.31 96.23
C ASP A 486 4.52 -22.11 97.13
N GLY A 487 5.81 -21.94 97.42
CA GLY A 487 6.33 -20.90 98.30
C GLY A 487 6.05 -21.14 99.78
N ARG A 488 5.55 -22.34 100.15
CA ARG A 488 5.22 -22.71 101.52
C ARG A 488 5.85 -24.04 101.90
N THR A 489 5.41 -25.13 101.30
CA THR A 489 5.94 -26.47 101.56
C THR A 489 7.22 -26.72 100.77
N ILE A 490 7.30 -26.15 99.56
CA ILE A 490 8.48 -26.13 98.69
C ILE A 490 8.80 -24.68 98.35
N THR A 491 9.96 -24.20 98.80
CA THR A 491 10.45 -22.83 98.57
C THR A 491 11.69 -22.85 97.69
N VAL A 492 11.96 -21.74 97.00
CA VAL A 492 13.19 -21.54 96.21
C VAL A 492 13.94 -20.35 96.77
N GLY A 493 15.19 -20.57 97.16
CA GLY A 493 16.09 -19.53 97.63
C GLY A 493 16.51 -18.57 96.51
N PRO A 494 17.06 -17.39 96.83
CA PRO A 494 17.56 -16.42 95.85
C PRO A 494 18.68 -16.96 94.94
N ASP A 495 19.35 -18.04 95.36
CA ASP A 495 20.41 -18.76 94.65
C ASP A 495 19.87 -19.93 93.78
N GLY A 496 18.56 -20.15 93.79
CA GLY A 496 17.90 -21.25 93.07
C GLY A 496 17.81 -22.56 93.85
N THR A 497 18.23 -22.60 95.12
CA THR A 497 18.15 -23.82 95.93
C THR A 497 16.70 -24.13 96.32
N ILE A 498 16.23 -25.34 96.03
CA ILE A 498 14.89 -25.82 96.40
C ILE A 498 14.94 -26.40 97.82
N THR A 499 14.07 -25.90 98.72
CA THR A 499 13.93 -26.41 100.10
C THR A 499 12.53 -26.96 100.34
N ALA A 500 12.44 -28.12 100.99
CA ALA A 500 11.18 -28.72 101.44
C ALA A 500 11.06 -28.65 102.97
N GLN A 501 9.96 -28.10 103.50
CA GLN A 501 9.71 -28.02 104.94
C GLN A 501 8.74 -29.12 105.39
N SER A 502 9.07 -29.87 106.45
CA SER A 502 8.17 -30.85 107.08
C SER A 502 7.55 -30.28 108.36
N SER A 503 6.22 -30.24 108.42
CA SER A 503 5.42 -29.72 109.54
C SER A 503 5.39 -30.63 110.79
N ALA A 504 6.41 -31.48 110.98
CA ALA A 504 6.36 -32.62 111.91
C ALA A 504 6.97 -32.36 113.30
N THR A 505 7.73 -31.29 113.50
CA THR A 505 8.52 -31.08 114.73
C THR A 505 7.72 -30.61 115.95
N GLU A 506 6.68 -29.79 115.78
CA GLU A 506 5.88 -29.25 116.90
C GLU A 506 4.94 -30.31 117.52
N ALA A 507 4.27 -31.10 116.68
CA ALA A 507 3.34 -32.15 117.15
C ALA A 507 4.07 -33.27 117.92
N SER A 508 5.27 -33.64 117.49
CA SER A 508 6.06 -34.69 118.16
C SER A 508 6.60 -34.22 119.52
N PHE A 509 7.02 -32.95 119.64
CA PHE A 509 7.52 -32.41 120.90
C PHE A 509 6.43 -32.35 121.98
N LEU A 510 5.22 -31.94 121.59
CA LEU A 510 4.05 -31.91 122.47
C LEU A 510 3.56 -33.30 122.88
N ALA A 511 3.67 -34.30 122.00
CA ALA A 511 3.34 -35.68 122.33
C ALA A 511 4.34 -36.30 123.34
N ALA A 512 5.63 -35.97 123.21
CA ALA A 512 6.68 -36.46 124.10
C ALA A 512 6.64 -35.86 125.52
N HIS A 513 5.98 -34.70 125.69
CA HIS A 513 5.87 -34.03 126.98
C HIS A 513 4.41 -33.72 127.35
N PRO A 514 3.65 -34.69 127.89
CA PRO A 514 2.27 -34.48 128.33
C PRO A 514 2.09 -33.33 129.35
N ILE A 515 0.87 -32.84 129.53
CA ILE A 515 0.56 -31.82 130.55
C ILE A 515 1.01 -32.32 131.92
N GLY A 516 1.73 -31.48 132.66
CA GLY A 516 2.37 -31.81 133.93
C GLY A 516 3.83 -32.24 133.82
N SER A 517 4.36 -32.53 132.61
CA SER A 517 5.77 -32.84 132.40
C SER A 517 6.68 -31.69 132.83
N LEU A 518 7.81 -32.04 133.44
CA LEU A 518 8.89 -31.12 133.75
C LEU A 518 9.96 -31.19 132.65
N TYR A 519 10.32 -30.04 132.09
CA TYR A 519 11.38 -29.89 131.11
C TYR A 519 12.49 -29.04 131.72
N TRP A 520 13.66 -29.64 131.94
CA TRP A 520 14.84 -28.93 132.40
C TRP A 520 15.70 -28.53 131.20
N CYS A 521 16.08 -27.26 131.13
CA CYS A 521 16.98 -26.74 130.12
C CYS A 521 17.99 -25.76 130.73
N VAL A 522 19.13 -25.63 130.06
CA VAL A 522 20.19 -24.69 130.44
C VAL A 522 20.00 -23.32 129.76
N ALA A 523 19.30 -23.30 128.62
CA ALA A 523 18.85 -22.12 127.87
C ALA A 523 17.66 -22.50 126.96
N GLY A 524 16.81 -21.54 126.62
CA GLY A 524 15.66 -21.72 125.72
C GLY A 524 14.31 -21.86 126.44
N ASN A 525 13.23 -21.47 125.76
CA ASN A 525 11.88 -21.49 126.28
C ASN A 525 11.06 -22.58 125.57
N PRO A 526 10.59 -23.64 126.26
CA PRO A 526 9.83 -24.72 125.61
C PRO A 526 8.51 -24.26 124.98
N ASN A 527 8.03 -23.03 125.26
CA ASN A 527 6.92 -22.42 124.51
C ASN A 527 7.23 -22.24 123.00
N ASP A 528 8.50 -22.17 122.59
CA ASP A 528 8.91 -22.07 121.17
C ASP A 528 8.69 -23.37 120.37
N HIS A 529 8.40 -24.47 121.07
CA HIS A 529 8.11 -25.78 120.49
C HIS A 529 6.64 -26.19 120.67
N GLY A 530 5.78 -25.22 121.01
CA GLY A 530 4.35 -25.37 121.23
C GLY A 530 3.96 -25.66 122.69
N GLY A 531 2.66 -25.53 122.99
CA GLY A 531 2.09 -25.76 124.33
C GLY A 531 2.28 -24.56 125.26
N THR A 532 1.74 -24.64 126.48
CA THR A 532 1.89 -23.60 127.51
C THR A 532 2.76 -24.13 128.64
N TRP A 533 3.88 -23.47 128.89
CA TRP A 533 4.87 -23.88 129.89
C TRP A 533 5.12 -22.77 130.90
N LYS A 534 5.20 -23.14 132.19
CA LYS A 534 5.50 -22.22 133.29
C LYS A 534 6.78 -22.63 134.01
N GLU A 535 7.70 -21.70 134.15
CA GLU A 535 8.92 -21.92 134.91
C GLU A 535 8.63 -22.09 136.41
N ILE A 536 9.27 -23.08 137.03
CA ILE A 536 9.18 -23.36 138.45
C ILE A 536 10.57 -23.25 139.09
N HIS A 537 10.62 -22.69 140.30
CA HIS A 537 11.88 -22.50 141.01
C HIS A 537 12.45 -23.84 141.49
N THR A 538 13.75 -24.04 141.29
CA THR A 538 14.45 -25.27 141.66
C THR A 538 15.81 -24.98 142.31
N ILE A 539 16.31 -25.94 143.09
CA ILE A 539 17.59 -25.88 143.81
C ILE A 539 18.79 -26.38 142.98
N ILE A 540 18.55 -26.89 141.77
CA ILE A 540 19.59 -27.29 140.80
C ILE A 540 19.70 -26.22 139.71
N GLY A 541 20.93 -25.87 139.30
CA GLY A 541 21.17 -24.83 138.29
C GLY A 541 20.50 -25.14 136.93
N GLY A 542 19.98 -24.09 136.28
CA GLY A 542 19.18 -24.19 135.04
C GLY A 542 17.72 -23.77 135.26
N HIS A 543 16.93 -23.82 134.19
CA HIS A 543 15.49 -23.50 134.21
C HIS A 543 14.68 -24.80 134.15
N VAL A 544 13.71 -24.97 135.06
CA VAL A 544 12.75 -26.07 135.00
C VAL A 544 11.39 -25.51 134.65
N TRP A 545 10.79 -26.05 133.60
CA TRP A 545 9.47 -25.65 133.12
C TRP A 545 8.47 -26.79 133.35
N GLN A 546 7.31 -26.47 133.90
CA GLN A 546 6.18 -27.38 133.97
C GLN A 546 5.19 -27.09 132.84
N ARG A 547 4.79 -28.11 132.09
CA ARG A 547 3.73 -27.96 131.09
C ARG A 547 2.37 -27.80 131.76
N LEU A 548 1.64 -26.74 131.40
CA LEU A 548 0.31 -26.43 131.90
C LEU A 548 -0.82 -26.76 130.92
N ALA A 549 -0.57 -26.65 129.60
CA ALA A 549 -1.54 -26.97 128.54
C ALA A 549 -0.83 -27.44 127.26
#